data_AF-A0A4R8HSR6-F1
#
_entry.id   AF-A0A4R8HSR6-F1
#
_cell.length_a   1.000
_cell.length_b   1.000
_cell.length_c   1.000
_cell.angle_alpha   90.00
_cell.angle_beta   90.00
_cell.angle_gamma   90.00
#
_symmetry.space_group_name_H-M   'P 1'
#
loop_
_entity.id
_entity.type
_entity.pdbx_description
1 polymer ?
#
loop_
_entity_poly.entity_id
_entity_poly.type
_entity_poly.pdbx_seq_one_letter_code
_entity_poly.pdbx_strand_id
1 'polypeptide(L)' 'MSVDPDLARLVARTIENTDRLLEDEKTPWDVARKGVEKVVADLAIRYPQHSDWIEKQFAEWRRKHGH' A
#
# COMPACT_ATOMS: atom_id res chain seq x y z
N MET A 1 17.92 9.18 -1.85
CA MET A 1 18.04 8.11 -0.83
C MET A 1 17.71 6.78 -1.49
N SER A 2 18.46 5.73 -1.21
CA SER A 2 18.06 4.37 -1.59
C SER A 2 16.97 3.90 -0.63
N VAL A 3 15.91 3.29 -1.14
CA VAL A 3 14.86 2.69 -0.31
C VAL A 3 15.38 1.36 0.25
N ASP A 4 15.04 1.06 1.50
CA ASP A 4 15.33 -0.23 2.12
C ASP A 4 14.65 -1.37 1.30
N PRO A 5 15.39 -2.41 0.87
CA PRO A 5 14.84 -3.47 0.04
C PRO A 5 13.76 -4.32 0.74
N ASP A 6 13.81 -4.45 2.06
CA ASP A 6 12.80 -5.17 2.83
C ASP A 6 11.52 -4.32 2.95
N LEU A 7 11.65 -3.01 3.14
CA LEU A 7 10.52 -2.08 3.07
C LEU A 7 9.85 -2.12 1.68
N ALA A 8 10.67 -2.09 0.61
CA ALA A 8 10.17 -2.16 -0.75
C ALA A 8 9.38 -3.46 -1.01
N ARG A 9 9.92 -4.59 -0.53
CA ARG A 9 9.26 -5.90 -0.64
C ARG A 9 7.97 -5.97 0.18
N LEU A 10 7.96 -5.37 1.36
CA LEU A 10 6.78 -5.34 2.23
C LEU A 10 5.64 -4.54 1.59
N VAL A 11 5.91 -3.33 1.11
CA VAL A 11 4.91 -2.50 0.41
C VAL A 11 4.38 -3.20 -0.84
N ALA A 12 5.26 -3.80 -1.65
CA ALA A 12 4.86 -4.54 -2.83
C ALA A 12 3.92 -5.71 -2.50
N ARG A 13 4.24 -6.51 -1.48
CA ARG A 13 3.39 -7.63 -1.05
C ARG A 13 2.04 -7.18 -0.49
N THR A 14 2.01 -6.07 0.26
CA THR A 14 0.75 -5.52 0.78
C THR A 14 -0.16 -5.10 -0.35
N ILE A 15 0.38 -4.41 -1.36
CA ILE A 15 -0.38 -4.00 -2.55
C ILE A 15 -0.87 -5.23 -3.32
N GLU A 16 0.02 -6.17 -3.65
CA GLU A 16 -0.34 -7.39 -4.40
C GLU A 16 -1.42 -8.22 -3.69
N ASN A 17 -1.31 -8.40 -2.37
CA ASN A 17 -2.34 -9.11 -1.61
C ASN A 17 -3.68 -8.38 -1.62
N THR A 18 -3.66 -7.05 -1.59
CA THR A 18 -4.89 -6.26 -1.64
C THR A 18 -5.53 -6.32 -3.02
N ASP A 19 -4.74 -6.25 -4.09
CA ASP A 19 -5.20 -6.42 -5.46
C ASP A 19 -5.91 -7.76 -5.63
N ARG A 20 -5.33 -8.85 -5.12
CA ARG A 20 -5.96 -10.17 -5.15
C ARG A 20 -7.28 -10.23 -4.38
N LEU A 21 -7.39 -9.54 -3.24
CA LEU A 21 -8.64 -9.48 -2.47
C LEU A 21 -9.74 -8.69 -3.21
N LEU A 22 -9.35 -7.69 -3.99
CA LEU A 22 -10.24 -6.90 -4.83
C LEU A 22 -10.68 -7.69 -6.08
N GLU A 23 -9.73 -8.31 -6.79
CA GLU A 23 -9.97 -9.12 -7.99
C GLU A 23 -10.87 -10.33 -7.72
N ASP A 24 -10.71 -10.97 -6.56
CA ASP A 24 -11.54 -12.11 -6.15
C ASP A 24 -12.97 -11.70 -5.71
N GLU A 25 -13.34 -10.41 -5.77
CA GLU A 25 -14.58 -9.81 -5.23
C GLU A 25 -14.84 -10.15 -3.75
N LYS A 26 -13.84 -10.67 -3.04
CA LYS A 26 -13.93 -11.11 -1.64
C LYS A 26 -14.02 -9.94 -0.68
N THR A 27 -13.68 -8.72 -1.12
CA THR A 27 -13.61 -7.55 -0.25
C THR A 27 -14.10 -6.30 -0.99
N PRO A 28 -15.09 -5.56 -0.44
CA PRO A 28 -15.50 -4.28 -0.99
C PRO A 28 -14.33 -3.29 -1.03
N TRP A 29 -14.28 -2.47 -2.08
CA TRP A 29 -13.24 -1.46 -2.28
C TRP A 29 -12.94 -0.62 -1.03
N ASP A 30 -13.96 -0.14 -0.33
CA ASP A 30 -13.80 0.66 0.88
C ASP A 30 -13.06 -0.07 2.00
N VAL A 31 -13.27 -1.38 2.13
CA VAL A 31 -12.64 -2.21 3.16
C VAL A 31 -11.17 -2.44 2.78
N ALA A 32 -10.90 -2.78 1.53
CA ALA A 32 -9.55 -2.95 1.01
C ALA A 32 -8.73 -1.66 1.12
N ARG A 33 -9.30 -0.53 0.70
CA ARG A 33 -8.70 0.81 0.82
C ARG A 33 -8.33 1.13 2.26
N LYS A 34 -9.27 1.00 3.20
CA LYS A 34 -9.01 1.27 4.63
C LYS A 34 -7.92 0.36 5.21
N GLY A 35 -7.89 -0.91 4.79
CA GLY A 35 -6.86 -1.86 5.18
C GLY A 35 -5.48 -1.39 4.74
N VAL A 36 -5.34 -1.00 3.47
CA VAL A 36 -4.11 -0.45 2.90
C VAL A 36 -3.70 0.84 3.60
N GLU A 37 -4.61 1.82 3.75
CA GLU A 37 -4.38 3.09 4.45
C GLU A 37 -3.81 2.89 5.86
N LYS A 38 -4.33 1.91 6.59
CA LYS A 38 -3.82 1.58 7.94
C LYS A 38 -2.39 1.05 7.90
N VAL A 39 -2.04 0.23 6.90
CA VAL A 39 -0.67 -0.27 6.71
C VAL A 39 0.25 0.88 6.30
N VAL A 40 -0.18 1.78 5.40
CA VAL A 40 0.58 2.98 5.02
C VAL A 40 0.96 3.79 6.26
N ALA A 41 -0.02 4.08 7.11
CA ALA A 41 0.18 4.88 8.31
C ALA A 41 1.17 4.24 9.28
N ASP A 42 1.05 2.92 9.50
CA ASP A 42 1.99 2.17 10.34
C ASP A 42 3.41 2.15 9.76
N LEU A 43 3.55 2.00 8.43
CA LEU A 43 4.85 2.04 7.76
C LEU A 43 5.48 3.44 7.80
N ALA A 44 4.68 4.51 7.65
CA ALA A 44 5.17 5.88 7.75
C ALA A 44 5.70 6.21 9.16
N ILE A 45 5.09 5.64 10.20
CA ILE A 45 5.58 5.77 11.59
C ILE A 45 6.90 5.01 11.79
N ARG A 46 7.02 3.79 11.25
CA ARG A 46 8.21 2.93 11.42
C ARG A 46 9.38 3.35 10.54
N TYR A 47 9.11 3.96 9.39
CA TYR A 47 10.09 4.37 8.38
C TYR A 47 9.88 5.83 7.98
N PRO A 48 10.02 6.80 8.92
CA PRO A 48 9.74 8.21 8.65
C PRO A 48 10.62 8.80 7.54
N GLN A 49 11.85 8.29 7.37
CA GLN A 49 12.76 8.69 6.28
C GLN A 49 12.28 8.24 4.87
N HIS A 50 11.25 7.40 4.80
CA HIS A 50 10.69 6.86 3.57
C HIS A 50 9.21 7.21 3.39
N SER A 51 8.62 8.05 4.25
CA SER A 51 7.19 8.40 4.21
C SER A 51 6.73 8.84 2.82
N ASP A 52 7.47 9.74 2.17
CA ASP A 52 7.11 10.29 0.86
C ASP A 52 7.11 9.20 -0.22
N TRP A 53 8.06 8.26 -0.14
CA TRP A 53 8.14 7.14 -1.06
C TRP A 53 6.97 6.18 -0.84
N ILE A 54 6.68 5.84 0.41
CA ILE A 54 5.56 4.99 0.83
C ILE A 54 4.25 5.60 0.30
N GLU A 55 3.96 6.86 0.63
CA GLU A 55 2.75 7.57 0.18
C GLU A 55 2.61 7.59 -1.35
N LYS A 56 3.72 7.78 -2.07
CA LYS A 56 3.72 7.75 -3.53
C LYS A 56 3.29 6.38 -4.08
N GLN A 57 3.78 5.27 -3.52
CA GLN A 57 3.39 3.92 -3.95
C GLN A 57 1.87 3.71 -3.79
N PHE A 58 1.32 4.15 -2.66
CA PHE A 58 -0.12 4.00 -2.40
C PHE A 58 -0.98 4.95 -3.25
N ALA A 59 -0.50 6.15 -3.55
CA ALA A 59 -1.16 7.06 -4.48
C ALA A 59 -1.17 6.53 -5.92
N GLU A 60 -0.11 5.82 -6.34
CA GLU A 60 -0.06 5.13 -7.64
C GLU A 60 -1.01 3.94 -7.68
N TRP A 61 -1.03 3.12 -6.62
CA TRP A 61 -1.95 2.01 -6.46
C TRP A 61 -3.43 2.45 -6.53
N ARG A 62 -3.79 3.50 -5.78
CA ARG A 62 -5.14 4.07 -5.78
C ARG A 62 -5.55 4.60 -7.16
N ARG A 63 -4.63 5.25 -7.87
CA ARG A 63 -4.88 5.74 -9.25
C ARG A 63 -5.14 4.60 -10.23
N LYS A 64 -4.42 3.48 -10.12
CA LYS A 64 -4.65 2.30 -10.98
C LYS A 64 -6.04 1.70 -10.83
N HIS A 65 -6.61 1.75 -9.64
CA HIS A 65 -7.91 1.14 -9.33
C HIS A 65 -9.11 2.05 -9.60
N GLY A 66 -8.88 3.30 -10.03
CA GLY A 66 -9.89 4.11 -10.75
C GLY A 66 -11.28 4.22 -10.11
N HIS A 67 -11.38 4.21 -8.78
CA HIS A 67 -12.61 4.46 -8.01
C HIS A 67 -12.64 5.88 -7.43
#